data_AF-R4KAW0-F1
#
_entry.id   AF-R4KAW0-F1
#
_cell.length_a   1.000
_cell.length_b   1.000
_cell.length_c   1.000
_cell.angle_alpha   90.00
_cell.angle_beta   90.00
_cell.angle_gamma   90.00
#
_symmetry.space_group_name_H-M   'P 1'
#
loop_
_entity.id
_entity.type
_entity.pdbx_description
1 polymer ?
#
loop_
_entity_poly.entity_id
_entity_poly.type
_entity_poly.pdbx_seq_one_letter_code
_entity_poly.pdbx_strand_id
1 'polypeptide(L)'
;MKAIKINTEKLSQKYRTNVPGLIRAWKKGTSDLEISYRTGINLATLSQIRCDLELAHRRDRLAQKQASSEGEQLPVKHHILLSPFL
;
A
#
# COMPACT_ATOMS: atom_id res chain seq x y z
N MET A 1 6.37 -1.97 -14.80
CA MET A 1 5.77 -1.97 -13.45
C MET A 1 4.41 -1.27 -13.52
N LYS A 2 3.31 -2.01 -13.33
CA LYS A 2 1.95 -1.46 -13.44
C LYS A 2 1.74 -0.43 -12.33
N ALA A 3 1.41 0.81 -12.69
CA ALA A 3 1.08 1.85 -11.72
C ALA A 3 -0.22 1.45 -11.01
N ILE A 4 -0.09 0.99 -9.77
CA ILE A 4 -1.22 0.67 -8.91
C ILE A 4 -2.03 1.97 -8.75
N LYS A 5 -3.34 1.92 -9.05
CA LYS A 5 -4.27 3.05 -8.87
C LYS A 5 -4.53 3.26 -7.37
N ILE A 6 -3.49 3.63 -6.62
CA ILE A 6 -3.70 4.15 -5.28
C ILE A 6 -4.39 5.50 -5.42
N ASN A 7 -5.47 5.71 -4.66
CA ASN A 7 -6.14 7.00 -4.57
C ASN A 7 -5.25 8.00 -3.82
N THR A 8 -4.21 8.49 -4.50
CA THR A 8 -3.30 9.52 -4.01
C THR A 8 -4.05 10.81 -3.70
N GLU A 9 -5.18 11.06 -4.37
CA GLU A 9 -6.07 12.19 -4.13
C GLU A 9 -6.70 12.14 -2.74
N LYS A 10 -7.19 10.97 -2.29
CA LYS A 10 -7.75 10.79 -0.94
C LYS A 10 -6.70 11.02 0.14
N LEU A 11 -5.48 10.54 -0.06
CA LEU A 11 -4.37 10.79 0.87
C LEU A 11 -3.95 12.27 0.87
N SER A 12 -3.96 12.91 -0.30
CA SER A 12 -3.65 14.34 -0.41
C SER A 12 -4.67 15.20 0.33
N GLN A 13 -5.96 14.83 0.28
CA GLN A 13 -7.02 15.49 1.06
C GLN A 13 -6.87 15.26 2.57
N LYS A 14 -6.58 14.03 2.99
CA LYS A 14 -6.43 13.66 4.41
C LYS A 14 -5.32 14.43 5.11
N TYR A 15 -4.15 14.53 4.46
CA TYR A 15 -2.97 15.17 5.04
C TYR A 15 -2.80 16.63 4.60
N ARG A 16 -3.60 17.11 3.64
CA ARG A 16 -3.47 18.43 2.98
C ARG A 16 -2.08 18.65 2.37
N THR A 17 -1.46 17.57 1.91
CA THR A 17 -0.10 17.56 1.35
C THR A 17 -0.08 16.99 -0.05
N ASN A 18 0.87 17.41 -0.88
CA ASN A 18 1.07 16.86 -2.22
C ASN A 18 1.69 15.46 -2.16
N VAL A 19 0.85 14.43 -1.95
CA VAL A 19 1.28 13.02 -1.88
C VAL A 19 1.90 12.52 -3.19
N PRO A 20 1.39 12.85 -4.39
CA PRO A 20 2.08 12.51 -5.64
C PRO A 20 3.52 13.04 -5.72
N GLY A 21 3.76 14.26 -5.22
CA GLY A 21 5.10 14.86 -5.13
C GLY A 21 6.00 14.10 -4.16
N LEU A 22 5.47 13.73 -2.99
CA LEU A 22 6.17 12.92 -1.99
C LEU A 22 6.56 11.55 -2.55
N ILE A 23 5.63 10.86 -3.24
CA ILE A 23 5.91 9.57 -3.89
C ILE A 23 7.03 9.71 -4.92
N ARG A 24 7.05 10.79 -5.72
CA ARG A 24 8.13 11.04 -6.68
C ARG A 24 9.47 11.27 -5.99
N ALA A 25 9.49 12.01 -4.87
CA ALA A 25 10.69 12.23 -4.08
C ALA A 25 11.22 10.92 -3.48
N TRP A 26 10.35 10.08 -2.90
CA TRP A 26 10.72 8.76 -2.40
C TRP A 26 11.24 7.84 -3.51
N LYS A 27 10.62 7.86 -4.69
CA LYS A 27 11.11 7.10 -5.86
C LYS A 27 12.48 7.57 -6.34
N LYS A 28 12.85 8.83 -6.10
CA LYS A 28 14.17 9.39 -6.41
C LYS A 28 15.23 9.01 -5.35
N GLY A 29 14.83 8.40 -4.24
CA GLY A 29 15.72 8.06 -3.13
C GLY A 29 15.92 9.19 -2.12
N THR A 30 15.10 10.25 -2.18
CA THR A 30 15.17 11.33 -1.19
C THR A 30 14.74 10.81 0.19
N SER A 31 15.51 11.14 1.23
CA SER A 31 15.19 10.75 2.60
C SER A 31 14.01 11.56 3.17
N ASP A 32 13.32 10.98 4.14
CA ASP A 32 12.19 11.64 4.80
C ASP A 32 12.60 12.95 5.48
N LEU A 33 13.84 13.02 5.97
CA LEU A 33 14.41 14.20 6.61
C LEU A 33 14.61 15.36 5.61
N GLU A 34 15.14 15.04 4.43
CA GLU A 34 15.34 16.00 3.34
C GLU A 34 13.99 16.49 2.77
N ILE A 35 13.01 15.61 2.70
CA ILE A 35 11.63 15.96 2.29
C ILE A 35 10.98 16.86 3.32
N SER A 36 11.11 16.56 4.62
CA SER A 36 10.64 17.38 5.73
C SER A 36 11.25 18.77 5.66
N TYR A 37 12.58 18.86 5.49
CA TYR A 37 13.29 20.12 5.38
C TYR A 37 12.81 20.98 4.21
N ARG A 38 12.62 20.38 3.02
CA ARG A 38 12.20 21.11 1.82
C ARG A 38 10.72 21.51 1.82
N THR A 39 9.87 20.72 2.45
CA THR A 39 8.40 20.88 2.35
C THR A 39 7.79 21.45 3.63
N GLY A 40 8.53 21.47 4.74
CA GLY A 40 8.02 21.86 6.07
C GLY A 40 7.04 20.86 6.68
N ILE A 41 6.95 19.65 6.13
CA ILE A 41 6.03 18.61 6.61
C ILE A 41 6.71 17.87 7.76
N ASN A 42 5.99 17.70 8.87
CA ASN A 42 6.48 16.94 10.02
C ASN A 42 6.86 15.50 9.62
N LEU A 43 8.00 15.04 10.12
CA LEU A 43 8.52 13.68 9.91
C LEU A 43 7.52 12.60 10.33
N ALA A 44 6.77 12.84 11.42
CA ALA A 44 5.72 11.93 11.87
C ALA A 44 4.61 11.78 10.83
N THR A 45 4.22 12.89 10.18
CA THR A 45 3.23 12.90 9.11
C THR A 45 3.74 12.15 7.87
N LEU A 46 5.01 12.31 7.51
CA LEU A 46 5.63 11.55 6.42
C LEU A 46 5.63 10.05 6.68
N SER A 47 5.99 9.63 7.90
CA SER A 47 5.93 8.23 8.32
C SER A 47 4.51 7.68 8.23
N GLN A 48 3.51 8.46 8.66
CA GLN A 48 2.11 8.03 8.60
C GLN A 48 1.64 7.85 7.15
N ILE A 49 2.00 8.78 6.26
CA ILE A 49 1.67 8.69 4.82
C ILE A 49 2.30 7.42 4.22
N ARG A 50 3.53 7.10 4.61
CA ARG A 50 4.23 5.90 4.15
C ARG A 50 3.54 4.61 4.60
N CYS A 51 3.16 4.52 5.88
CA CYS A 51 2.38 3.40 6.41
C CYS A 51 1.03 3.23 5.69
N ASP A 52 0.30 4.34 5.48
CA ASP A 52 -0.98 4.32 4.77
C ASP A 52 -0.81 3.82 3.32
N LEU A 53 0.27 4.24 2.65
CA LEU A 53 0.62 3.80 1.29
C LEU A 53 0.92 2.29 1.26
N GLU A 54 1.71 1.79 2.21
CA GLU A 54 2.05 0.37 2.33
C GLU A 54 0.81 -0.49 2.62
N LEU A 55 -0.09 -0.03 3.49
CA LEU A 55 -1.36 -0.68 3.78
C LEU A 55 -2.26 -0.72 2.55
N ALA A 56 -2.33 0.37 1.78
CA ALA A 56 -3.07 0.40 0.52
C ALA A 56 -2.51 -0.64 -0.47
N HIS A 57 -1.19 -0.68 -0.65
CA HIS A 57 -0.53 -1.70 -1.47
C HIS A 57 -0.81 -3.12 -0.99
N ARG A 58 -0.80 -3.35 0.33
CA ARG A 58 -1.09 -4.67 0.91
C ARG A 58 -2.53 -5.10 0.63
N ARG A 59 -3.49 -4.21 0.80
CA ARG A 59 -4.91 -4.47 0.50
C ARG A 59 -5.11 -4.80 -0.97
N ASP A 60 -4.49 -4.04 -1.87
CA ASP A 60 -4.57 -4.28 -3.31
C ASP A 60 -3.98 -5.64 -3.70
N ARG A 61 -2.84 -6.03 -3.11
CA ARG A 61 -2.25 -7.36 -3.35
C ARG A 61 -3.18 -8.49 -2.89
N LEU A 62 -3.84 -8.34 -1.74
CA LEU A 62 -4.81 -9.32 -1.25
C LEU A 62 -6.04 -9.40 -2.14
N ALA A 63 -6.59 -8.25 -2.56
CA ALA A 63 -7.74 -8.21 -3.47
C ALA A 63 -7.42 -8.84 -4.83
N GLN A 64 -6.22 -8.61 -5.38
CA GLN A 64 -5.78 -9.29 -6.60
C GLN A 64 -5.67 -10.81 -6.41
N LYS A 65 -5.10 -11.25 -5.28
CA LYS A 65 -5.01 -12.68 -4.97
C LYS A 65 -6.40 -13.32 -4.89
N GLN A 66 -7.37 -12.66 -4.24
CA GLN A 66 -8.76 -13.11 -4.15
C GLN A 66 -9.44 -13.18 -5.53
N ALA A 67 -9.31 -12.13 -6.35
CA ALA A 67 -9.87 -12.14 -7.71
C ALA A 67 -9.26 -13.24 -8.60
N SER A 68 -7.97 -13.56 -8.42
CA SER A 68 -7.35 -14.70 -9.12
C SER A 68 -7.81 -16.05 -8.60
N SER A 69 -8.18 -16.16 -7.32
CA SER A 69 -8.71 -17.41 -6.76
C SER A 69 -10.19 -17.63 -7.07
N GLU A 70 -10.97 -16.57 -7.28
CA GLU A 70 -12.36 -16.67 -7.74
C GLU A 70 -12.48 -17.03 -9.23
N GLY A 71 -11.46 -16.74 -10.05
CA GLY A 71 -11.35 -17.18 -11.45
C GLY A 71 -10.97 -18.66 -11.61
N GLU A 72 -10.40 -19.27 -10.56
CA GLU A 72 -10.19 -20.71 -10.45
C GLU A 72 -11.28 -21.30 -9.53
N GLN A 73 -12.52 -21.34 -10.02
CA GLN A 73 -13.48 -22.36 -9.55
C GLN A 73 -12.94 -23.73 -9.96
N LEU A 74 -11.96 -24.24 -9.21
CA LEU A 74 -11.55 -25.63 -9.26
C LEU A 74 -12.66 -26.47 -8.64
N PRO A 75 -13.06 -27.58 -9.30
CA PRO A 75 -14.14 -28.41 -8.81
C PRO A 75 -13.74 -29.02 -7.46
N VAL A 76 -14.63 -28.85 -6.48
CA VAL A 76 -14.74 -29.57 -5.20
C VAL A 76 -13.81 -30.78 -5.11
N LYS A 77 -12.73 -30.71 -4.32
CA LYS A 77 -12.06 -31.92 -3.79
C LYS A 77 -11.33 -31.64 -2.47
N HIS A 78 -12.02 -32.07 -1.41
CA HIS A 78 -11.60 -32.49 -0.08
C HIS A 78 -10.65 -31.59 0.75
N HIS A 79 -11.24 -31.06 1.81
CA HIS A 79 -10.58 -30.59 3.03
C HIS A 79 -9.38 -31.47 3.38
N ILE A 80 -8.17 -30.90 3.36
CA ILE A 80 -7.09 -31.42 4.19
C ILE A 80 -7.38 -30.86 5.58
N LEU A 81 -7.93 -31.71 6.46
CA LEU A 81 -7.97 -31.45 7.89
C LEU A 81 -6.52 -31.23 8.36
N LEU A 82 -6.10 -29.97 8.51
CA LEU A 82 -4.98 -29.64 9.38
C LEU A 82 -5.48 -29.79 10.82
N SER A 83 -5.44 -31.01 11.34
CA SER A 83 -5.54 -31.31 12.77
C SER A 83 -4.16 -31.10 13.39
N PRO A 84 -3.95 -30.09 14.27
CA PRO A 84 -2.64 -29.85 14.87
C PRO A 84 -2.43 -30.59 16.20
N PHE A 85 -3.16 -31.69 16.47
CA PHE A 85 -3.00 -32.44 17.71
C PHE A 85 -3.05 -33.95 17.45
N LEU A 86 -1.86 -34.54 17.32
CA LEU A 86 -1.54 -35.88 17.82
C LEU A 86 -0.42 -35.72 18.84
#